data_AF-A0A654M6V2-F1
#
_entry.id   AF-A0A654M6V2-F1
#
_cell.length_a   1.000
_cell.length_b   1.000
_cell.length_c   1.000
_cell.angle_alpha   90.00
_cell.angle_beta   90.00
_cell.angle_gamma   90.00
#
_symmetry.space_group_name_H-M   'P 1'
#
loop_
_entity.id
_entity.type
_entity.pdbx_description
1 polymer ?
#
loop_
_entity_poly.entity_id
_entity_poly.type
_entity_poly.pdbx_seq_one_letter_code
_entity_poly.pdbx_strand_id
1 'polypeptide(L)' 'MKKEKYKRMTKIIFMFKKHKNYSFKEKIVNSNDVNQFLGVDDRN' A
#
# COMPACT_ATOMS: atom_id res chain seq x y z
N MET A 1 -10.63 23.29 20.28
CA MET A 1 -10.57 22.83 18.88
C MET A 1 -10.28 21.33 18.87
N LYS A 2 -11.17 20.51 18.29
CA LYS A 2 -10.85 19.09 18.05
C LYS A 2 -9.64 19.06 17.11
N LYS A 3 -8.52 18.47 17.53
CA LYS A 3 -7.39 18.19 16.64
C LYS A 3 -7.89 17.17 15.61
N GLU A 4 -8.32 17.62 14.44
CA GLU A 4 -8.48 16.73 13.30
C GLU A 4 -7.11 16.13 13.02
N LYS A 5 -6.92 14.87 13.44
CA LYS A 5 -5.72 14.11 13.08
C LYS A 5 -5.77 13.92 11.58
N TYR A 6 -4.93 14.67 10.85
CA TYR A 6 -4.67 14.38 9.45
C TYR A 6 -4.31 12.90 9.31
N LYS A 7 -5.08 12.16 8.51
CA LYS A 7 -4.78 10.76 8.21
C LYS A 7 -3.64 10.73 7.19
N ARG A 8 -2.52 10.11 7.56
CA ARG A 8 -1.39 9.92 6.65
C ARG A 8 -1.76 8.82 5.65
N MET A 9 -1.59 9.10 4.37
CA MET A 9 -1.83 8.16 3.28
C MET A 9 -0.49 7.80 2.62
N THR A 10 -0.38 6.57 2.14
CA THR A 10 0.79 6.04 1.44
C THR A 10 0.38 5.57 0.04
N LYS A 11 1.07 6.04 -0.99
CA LYS A 11 0.94 5.53 -2.36
C LYS A 11 1.90 4.36 -2.55
N ILE A 12 1.38 3.21 -2.96
CA ILE A 12 2.14 2.00 -3.25
C ILE A 12 2.08 1.77 -4.75
N ILE A 13 3.25 1.64 -5.38
CA ILE A 13 3.39 1.30 -6.79
C ILE A 13 4.00 -0.09 -6.85
N PHE A 14 3.33 -1.02 -7.52
CA PHE A 14 3.79 -2.40 -7.64
C PHE A 14 3.69 -2.87 -9.09
N MET A 15 4.60 -3.76 -9.44
CA MET A 15 4.65 -4.39 -10.74
C MET A 15 3.89 -5.72 -10.68
N PHE A 16 3.08 -6.02 -11.67
CA PHE A 16 2.42 -7.30 -11.82
C PHE A 16 2.64 -7.86 -13.22
N LYS A 17 2.72 -9.19 -13.31
CA LYS A 17 2.90 -9.89 -14.58
C LYS A 17 1.54 -10.08 -15.23
N LYS A 18 1.39 -9.58 -16.46
CA LYS A 18 0.22 -9.79 -17.32
C LYS A 18 0.67 -10.61 -18.53
N HIS A 19 0.38 -11.92 -18.49
CA HIS A 19 0.87 -12.90 -19.48
C HIS A 19 2.40 -12.88 -19.60
N LYS A 20 2.94 -12.41 -20.75
CA LYS A 20 4.38 -12.29 -21.03
C LYS A 20 4.95 -10.90 -20.72
N ASN A 21 4.11 -9.92 -20.37
CA ASN A 21 4.52 -8.54 -20.12
C ASN A 21 4.41 -8.19 -18.64
N TYR A 22 5.12 -7.14 -18.23
CA TYR A 22 4.94 -6.52 -16.92
C TYR A 22 4.14 -5.23 -17.06
N SER A 23 3.35 -4.92 -16.05
CA SER A 23 2.61 -3.67 -15.96
C SER A 23 2.68 -3.15 -14.54
N PHE A 24 2.58 -1.83 -14.38
CA PHE A 24 2.52 -1.19 -13.07
C PHE A 24 1.07 -0.96 -12.67
N LYS A 25 0.82 -1.09 -11.37
CA LYS A 25 -0.43 -0.69 -10.73
C LYS A 25 -0.10 0.13 -9.50
N GLU A 26 -0.95 1.10 -9.20
CA GLU A 26 -0.84 1.92 -8.00
C GLU A 26 -2.07 1.77 -7.10
N LYS A 27 -1.86 1.92 -5.80
CA LYS A 27 -2.92 1.97 -4.81
C LYS A 27 -2.55 2.94 -3.69
N ILE A 28 -3.51 3.71 -3.22
CA ILE A 28 -3.34 4.58 -2.05
C ILE A 28 -3.98 3.89 -0.85
N VAL A 29 -3.24 3.75 0.23
CA VAL A 29 -3.69 3.13 1.49
C VAL A 29 -3.42 4.06 2.66
N ASN A 30 -4.12 3.85 3.79
CA ASN A 30 -3.73 4.51 5.03
C ASN A 30 -2.33 4.03 5.42
N SER A 31 -1.45 4.94 5.87
CA SER A 31 -0.08 4.58 6.24
C SER A 31 -0.01 3.51 7.32
N ASN A 32 -1.02 3.43 8.19
CA ASN A 32 -1.08 2.40 9.24
C ASN A 32 -1.38 0.99 8.68
N ASP A 33 -1.96 0.89 7.47
CA ASP A 33 -2.43 -0.37 6.89
C ASP A 33 -1.44 -0.90 5.82
N VAL A 34 -0.28 -0.26 5.66
CA VAL A 34 0.72 -0.61 4.63
C VAL A 34 1.25 -2.02 4.82
N ASN A 35 1.62 -2.42 6.04
CA ASN A 35 2.21 -3.75 6.30
C ASN A 35 1.19 -4.87 6.01
N GLN A 36 -0.07 -4.67 6.41
CA GLN A 36 -1.16 -5.58 6.08
C GLN A 36 -1.36 -5.67 4.56
N PHE A 37 -1.32 -4.54 3.84
CA PHE A 37 -1.44 -4.54 2.38
C PHE A 37 -0.29 -5.29 1.70
N LEU A 38 0.93 -5.15 2.21
CA LEU A 38 2.11 -5.81 1.66
C LEU A 38 2.19 -7.30 2.04
N GLY A 39 1.29 -7.81 2.89
CA GLY A 39 1.30 -9.19 3.35
C GLY A 39 2.56 -9.55 4.13
N VAL A 40 3.16 -8.55 4.78
CA VAL A 40 4.28 -8.74 5.73
C VAL A 40 3.66 -9.19 7.04
N ASP A 41 3.02 -10.36 7.04
CA ASP A 41 2.82 -11.11 8.27
C ASP A 41 4.18 -11.72 8.61
N ASP A 42 4.62 -11.49 9.85
CA ASP A 42 5.84 -12.04 10.47
C ASP A 42 5.87 -13.57 10.38
N ARG A 43 6.19 -14.11 9.20
CA ARG A 43 6.60 -15.51 8.98
C ARG A 43 8.09 -15.65 9.25
N ASN A 44 8.57 -15.07 10.34
CA ASN A 44 9.87 -15.31 10.97
C ASN A 44 9.69 -15.40 12.47
#